data_AF-A0A6V7JJC7-F1
#
_entry.id   AF-A0A6V7JJC7-F1
#
_cell.length_a   1.000
_cell.length_b   1.000
_cell.length_c   1.000
_cell.angle_alpha   90.00
_cell.angle_beta   90.00
_cell.angle_gamma   90.00
#
_symmetry.space_group_name_H-M   'P 1'
#
loop_
_entity.id
_entity.type
_entity.pdbx_description
1 polymer ?
#
loop_
_entity_poly.entity_id
_entity_poly.type
_entity_poly.pdbx_seq_one_letter_code
_entity_poly.pdbx_strand_id
1 'polypeptide(L)'
;GKGTRWNNRHVQGLSRSRGSEQKHGVDYEGVFAPVARYETIRTFLAYCVEEGFFVHQIDAVTAHVQGNLSDELSMEQPELFGVPGELDKVGQLKRPSYGLKQAGREWYIKLESSLREIGFKRTDVDLCVFLKEEWKFKIITVIHVDDLLISSNNITKLNETKRILRNSFKMKDLGPVHDILGMHVSRLGQNGAIKLNQQKYIDDLILKLELEGAKPVDTPLEINSK
;
A
#
# COMPACT_ATOMS: atom_id res chain seq x y z
N GLY A 1 34.08 17.10 -4.42
CA GLY A 1 33.49 17.88 -5.53
C GLY A 1 32.16 18.46 -5.08
N LYS A 2 31.81 19.67 -5.55
CA LYS A 2 30.56 20.36 -5.18
C LYS A 2 29.35 19.54 -5.65
N GLY A 3 28.59 18.97 -4.72
CA GLY A 3 27.39 18.19 -5.00
C GLY A 3 26.25 19.06 -5.50
N THR A 4 25.77 18.79 -6.71
CA THR A 4 24.61 19.49 -7.29
C THR A 4 23.33 18.93 -6.68
N ARG A 5 22.51 19.81 -6.11
CA ARG A 5 21.29 19.46 -5.35
C ARG A 5 20.10 19.40 -6.31
N TRP A 6 19.59 18.21 -6.60
CA TRP A 6 18.43 18.02 -7.48
C TRP A 6 17.11 18.00 -6.69
N ASN A 7 16.11 18.77 -7.14
CA ASN A 7 14.80 18.86 -6.52
C ASN A 7 13.81 17.93 -7.24
N ASN A 8 13.12 17.05 -6.50
CA ASN A 8 12.31 15.92 -7.03
C ASN A 8 11.25 16.28 -8.09
N ARG A 9 10.89 17.55 -8.28
CA ARG A 9 9.89 17.97 -9.28
C ARG A 9 10.34 17.78 -10.73
N HIS A 10 11.65 17.78 -11.02
CA HIS A 10 12.16 17.64 -12.39
C HIS A 10 12.48 16.19 -12.79
N VAL A 11 12.46 15.25 -11.85
CA VAL A 11 12.84 13.84 -12.06
C VAL A 11 11.62 12.95 -12.32
N GLN A 12 10.41 13.41 -11.95
CA GLN A 12 9.17 12.64 -12.06
C GLN A 12 8.73 12.30 -13.49
N GLY A 13 9.24 13.01 -14.51
CA GLY A 13 8.89 12.76 -15.91
C GLY A 13 9.90 11.94 -16.71
N LEU A 14 11.13 11.73 -16.21
CA LEU A 14 12.25 11.27 -17.05
C LEU A 14 13.13 10.17 -16.45
N SER A 15 12.98 9.79 -15.17
CA SER A 15 13.65 8.60 -14.66
C SER A 15 12.68 7.44 -14.52
N ARG A 16 12.66 6.54 -15.51
CA ARG A 16 12.55 5.11 -15.16
C ARG A 16 13.82 4.80 -14.36
N SER A 17 13.77 4.96 -13.05
CA SER A 17 14.85 4.50 -12.19
C SER A 17 15.07 3.02 -12.52
N ARG A 18 16.29 2.66 -12.93
CA ARG A 18 16.72 1.28 -13.21
C ARG A 18 16.79 0.45 -11.92
N GLY A 19 15.74 0.48 -11.09
CA GLY A 19 15.68 -0.33 -9.87
C GLY A 19 15.65 -1.84 -10.15
N SER A 20 15.40 -2.23 -11.40
CA SER A 20 15.59 -3.59 -11.92
C SER A 20 17.05 -4.04 -11.97
N GLU A 21 18.04 -3.15 -11.96
CA GLU A 21 19.48 -3.48 -12.08
C GLU A 21 20.20 -3.61 -10.72
N GLN A 22 19.50 -3.45 -9.59
CA GLN A 22 20.09 -3.54 -8.24
C GLN A 22 20.52 -4.98 -7.90
N LYS A 23 21.78 -5.13 -7.43
CA LYS A 23 22.43 -6.39 -7.01
C LYS A 23 22.25 -6.64 -5.51
N HIS A 24 21.75 -7.83 -5.18
CA HIS A 24 21.59 -8.28 -3.79
C HIS A 24 22.96 -8.41 -3.10
N GLY A 25 23.07 -7.95 -1.85
CA GLY A 25 24.32 -7.96 -1.08
C GLY A 25 25.32 -6.84 -1.41
N VAL A 26 25.01 -5.98 -2.38
CA VAL A 26 25.76 -4.75 -2.70
C VAL A 26 24.85 -3.53 -2.54
N ASP A 27 23.67 -3.58 -3.15
CA ASP A 27 22.72 -2.47 -3.17
C ASP A 27 21.58 -2.64 -2.17
N TYR A 28 21.39 -3.82 -1.56
CA TYR A 28 20.38 -4.09 -0.54
C TYR A 28 20.58 -5.45 0.16
N GLU A 29 20.30 -5.51 1.47
CA GLU A 29 20.35 -6.75 2.27
C GLU A 29 18.96 -7.33 2.63
N GLY A 30 17.86 -6.56 2.50
CA GLY A 30 16.50 -7.04 2.78
C GLY A 30 15.49 -6.39 1.85
N VAL A 31 14.72 -7.20 1.12
CA VAL A 31 14.13 -6.72 -0.14
C VAL A 31 12.63 -6.40 -0.11
N PHE A 32 11.86 -6.90 0.86
CA PHE A 32 10.40 -6.85 0.72
C PHE A 32 9.69 -6.35 1.98
N ALA A 33 8.77 -5.40 1.76
CA ALA A 33 7.74 -5.08 2.74
C ALA A 33 6.76 -6.27 2.85
N PRO A 34 6.24 -6.54 4.05
CA PRO A 34 5.13 -7.47 4.18
C PRO A 34 3.91 -6.91 3.43
N VAL A 35 3.12 -7.83 2.87
CA VAL A 35 1.90 -7.52 2.12
C VAL A 35 0.78 -8.35 2.73
N ALA A 36 -0.30 -7.68 3.14
CA ALA A 36 -1.46 -8.37 3.71
C ALA A 36 -2.04 -9.33 2.68
N ARG A 37 -2.27 -10.58 3.11
CA ARG A 37 -2.87 -11.61 2.26
C ARG A 37 -4.38 -11.40 2.13
N TYR A 38 -4.97 -12.01 1.10
CA TYR A 38 -6.42 -11.98 0.91
C TYR A 38 -7.16 -12.63 2.08
N GLU A 39 -6.61 -13.72 2.64
CA GLU A 39 -7.15 -14.40 3.81
C GLU A 39 -7.20 -13.44 5.00
N THR A 40 -6.11 -12.71 5.26
CA THR A 40 -6.03 -11.71 6.34
C THR A 40 -7.12 -10.64 6.19
N ILE A 41 -7.30 -10.09 4.99
CA ILE A 41 -8.31 -9.07 4.72
C ILE A 41 -9.73 -9.63 4.90
N ARG A 42 -10.00 -10.84 4.38
CA ARG A 42 -11.31 -11.48 4.50
C ARG A 42 -11.65 -11.80 5.96
N THR A 43 -10.69 -12.34 6.71
CA THR A 43 -10.84 -12.62 8.14
C THR A 43 -11.04 -11.33 8.94
N PHE A 44 -10.28 -10.29 8.63
CA PHE A 44 -10.45 -8.97 9.25
C PHE A 44 -11.86 -8.40 9.01
N LEU A 45 -12.37 -8.45 7.77
CA LEU A 45 -13.70 -7.96 7.45
C LEU A 45 -14.78 -8.80 8.16
N ALA A 46 -14.64 -10.13 8.19
CA ALA A 46 -15.55 -11.01 8.91
C ALA A 46 -15.61 -10.67 10.41
N TYR A 47 -14.45 -10.49 11.04
CA TYR A 47 -14.34 -10.07 12.44
C TYR A 47 -15.02 -8.71 12.68
N CYS A 48 -14.80 -7.74 11.78
CA CYS A 48 -15.44 -6.42 11.90
C CYS A 48 -16.96 -6.49 11.80
N VAL A 49 -17.51 -7.42 11.00
CA VAL A 49 -18.97 -7.63 10.92
C VAL A 49 -19.50 -8.23 12.20
N GLU A 50 -18.85 -9.28 12.72
CA GLU A 50 -19.23 -9.95 13.95
C GLU A 50 -19.26 -9.00 15.15
N GLU A 51 -18.25 -8.13 15.25
CA GLU A 51 -18.12 -7.17 16.35
C GLU A 51 -18.85 -5.83 16.10
N GLY A 52 -19.47 -5.65 14.94
CA GLY A 52 -20.17 -4.41 14.58
C GLY A 52 -19.25 -3.20 14.40
N PHE A 53 -18.00 -3.39 13.99
CA PHE A 53 -17.03 -2.32 13.81
C PHE A 53 -17.33 -1.48 12.55
N PHE A 54 -16.99 -0.19 12.63
CA PHE A 54 -16.85 0.64 11.44
C PHE A 54 -15.57 0.27 10.72
N VAL A 55 -15.58 0.21 9.39
CA VAL A 55 -14.39 -0.07 8.58
C VAL A 55 -14.24 1.03 7.54
N HIS A 56 -13.14 1.78 7.64
CA HIS A 56 -12.79 2.83 6.70
C HIS A 56 -11.48 2.50 5.99
N GLN A 57 -11.27 3.13 4.85
CA GLN A 57 -10.05 3.01 4.07
C GLN A 57 -9.36 4.36 3.91
N ILE A 58 -8.04 4.37 4.05
CA ILE A 58 -7.21 5.50 3.67
C ILE A 58 -6.08 5.01 2.74
N ASP A 59 -5.73 5.85 1.77
CA ASP A 59 -4.75 5.56 0.72
C ASP A 59 -3.54 6.49 0.87
N ALA A 60 -2.34 5.92 0.92
CA ALA A 60 -1.10 6.67 0.99
C ALA A 60 -0.69 7.17 -0.39
N VAL A 61 -0.70 8.49 -0.58
CA VAL A 61 -0.34 9.08 -1.87
C VAL A 61 1.13 8.84 -2.14
N THR A 62 1.45 8.08 -3.19
CA THR A 62 2.85 7.77 -3.56
C THR A 62 3.63 7.21 -2.38
N ALA A 63 3.14 6.14 -1.72
CA ALA A 63 3.68 5.72 -0.43
C ALA A 63 5.19 5.40 -0.44
N HIS A 64 5.70 4.86 -1.55
CA HIS A 64 7.11 4.62 -1.80
C HIS A 64 8.01 5.86 -1.62
N VAL A 65 7.53 7.10 -1.88
CA VAL A 65 8.34 8.32 -1.66
C VAL A 65 8.24 8.90 -0.25
N GLN A 66 7.35 8.34 0.57
CA GLN A 66 7.10 8.82 1.93
C GLN A 66 7.98 8.14 2.98
N GLY A 67 8.61 7.01 2.65
CA GLY A 67 9.65 6.37 3.46
C GLY A 67 10.90 7.25 3.60
N ASN A 68 11.68 7.00 4.65
CA ASN A 68 13.01 7.59 4.80
C ASN A 68 14.01 6.63 4.12
N LEU A 69 14.96 7.14 3.32
CA LEU A 69 16.05 6.27 2.87
C LEU A 69 16.98 6.00 4.06
N SER A 70 17.11 4.74 4.45
CA SER A 70 18.11 4.31 5.43
C SER A 70 19.52 4.28 4.84
N ASP A 71 19.61 4.02 3.53
CA ASP A 71 20.87 3.79 2.81
C ASP A 71 21.22 5.01 1.95
N GLU A 72 22.51 5.40 1.91
CA GLU A 72 23.02 6.41 0.97
C GLU A 72 23.01 5.85 -0.46
N LEU A 73 21.83 5.83 -1.09
CA LEU A 73 21.67 5.39 -2.46
C LEU A 73 22.17 6.49 -3.41
N SER A 74 23.32 6.23 -4.03
CA SER A 74 23.84 7.00 -5.16
C SER A 74 23.20 6.49 -6.45
N MET A 75 22.66 7.39 -7.25
CA MET A 75 22.09 7.10 -8.57
C MET A 75 23.00 7.69 -9.63
N GLU A 76 23.24 6.94 -10.70
CA GLU A 76 23.89 7.48 -11.90
C GLU A 76 23.08 8.63 -12.48
N GLN A 77 23.77 9.65 -12.98
CA GLN A 77 23.13 10.79 -13.62
C GLN A 77 22.34 10.30 -14.85
N PRO A 78 21.04 10.62 -14.98
CA PRO A 78 20.30 10.25 -16.17
C PRO A 78 20.92 10.92 -17.40
N GLU A 79 21.00 10.20 -18.52
CA GLU A 79 21.66 10.64 -19.77
C GLU A 79 21.20 12.04 -20.24
N LEU A 80 19.94 12.40 -19.97
CA LEU A 80 19.35 13.69 -20.33
C LEU A 80 19.81 14.88 -19.48
N PHE A 81 20.52 14.63 -18.38
CA PHE A 81 21.07 15.67 -17.50
C PHE A 81 22.60 15.79 -17.60
N GLY A 82 23.25 15.00 -18.46
CA GLY A 82 24.69 15.05 -18.68
C GLY A 82 25.12 16.37 -19.33
N VAL A 83 25.77 17.24 -18.58
CA VAL A 83 26.52 18.37 -19.16
C VAL A 83 27.85 17.82 -19.67
N PRO A 84 28.29 18.12 -20.91
CA PRO A 84 29.61 17.72 -21.38
C PRO A 84 30.70 18.16 -20.39
N GLY A 85 31.46 17.20 -19.85
CA GLY A 85 32.47 17.43 -18.81
C GLY A 85 32.02 17.14 -17.36
N GLU A 86 30.76 16.76 -17.13
CA GLU A 86 30.25 16.37 -15.80
C GLU A 86 29.62 14.96 -15.75
N LEU A 87 29.91 14.12 -16.75
CA LEU A 87 29.27 12.80 -16.94
C LEU A 87 29.55 11.79 -15.80
N ASP A 88 30.59 12.00 -14.99
CA ASP A 88 30.96 11.11 -13.88
C ASP A 88 30.31 11.50 -12.53
N LYS A 89 29.35 12.42 -12.52
CA LYS A 89 28.70 12.84 -11.27
C LYS A 89 27.58 11.87 -10.90
N VAL A 90 27.69 11.29 -9.71
CA VAL A 90 26.60 10.54 -9.06
C VAL A 90 25.70 11.48 -8.26
N GLY A 91 24.39 11.28 -8.35
CA GLY A 91 23.38 12.01 -7.57
C GLY A 91 22.97 11.22 -6.33
N GLN A 92 23.00 11.84 -5.15
CA GLN A 92 22.50 11.20 -3.93
C GLN A 92 20.97 11.33 -3.82
N LEU A 93 20.26 10.21 -3.73
CA LEU A 93 18.82 10.20 -3.48
C LEU A 93 18.53 10.50 -2.01
N LYS A 94 17.61 11.44 -1.75
CA LYS A 94 17.16 11.80 -0.39
C LYS A 94 15.79 11.21 0.00
N ARG A 95 15.06 10.67 -0.98
CA ARG A 95 13.79 9.97 -0.78
C ARG A 95 13.73 8.78 -1.72
N PRO A 96 13.11 7.66 -1.33
CA PRO A 96 13.00 6.52 -2.22
C PRO A 96 12.15 6.91 -3.44
N SER A 97 12.54 6.46 -4.64
CA SER A 97 11.79 6.66 -5.88
C SER A 97 11.10 5.38 -6.32
N TYR A 98 10.11 5.52 -7.19
CA TYR A 98 9.41 4.39 -7.79
C TYR A 98 10.40 3.45 -8.50
N GLY A 99 10.30 2.14 -8.24
CA GLY A 99 11.16 1.11 -8.82
C GLY A 99 12.34 0.67 -7.96
N LEU A 100 12.73 1.40 -6.92
CA LEU A 100 13.73 0.91 -5.96
C LEU A 100 13.16 -0.26 -5.17
N LYS A 101 13.89 -1.39 -5.13
CA LYS A 101 13.45 -2.60 -4.43
C LYS A 101 13.18 -2.36 -2.94
N GLN A 102 13.90 -1.41 -2.34
CA GLN A 102 13.79 -1.09 -0.92
C GLN A 102 12.63 -0.13 -0.56
N ALA A 103 12.07 0.61 -1.53
CA ALA A 103 11.19 1.75 -1.23
C ALA A 103 9.92 1.36 -0.48
N GLY A 104 9.32 0.20 -0.84
CA GLY A 104 8.16 -0.32 -0.13
C GLY A 104 8.49 -0.72 1.30
N ARG A 105 9.68 -1.28 1.55
CA ARG A 105 10.14 -1.68 2.89
C ARG A 105 10.32 -0.46 3.79
N GLU A 106 10.99 0.57 3.29
CA GLU A 106 11.20 1.80 4.06
C GLU A 106 9.90 2.56 4.35
N TRP A 107 8.95 2.52 3.41
CA TRP A 107 7.59 2.97 3.66
C TRP A 107 6.94 2.20 4.82
N TYR A 108 6.95 0.86 4.74
CA TYR A 108 6.35 0.01 5.76
C TYR A 108 7.01 0.26 7.13
N ILE A 109 8.34 0.29 7.23
CA ILE A 109 9.07 0.53 8.48
C ILE A 109 8.66 1.86 9.11
N LYS A 110 8.60 2.92 8.31
CA LYS A 110 8.23 4.25 8.80
C LYS A 110 6.77 4.32 9.25
N LEU A 111 5.86 3.70 8.49
CA LEU A 111 4.45 3.62 8.87
C LEU A 111 4.28 2.81 10.16
N GLU A 112 4.97 1.68 10.25
CA GLU A 112 4.96 0.78 11.39
C GLU A 112 5.48 1.47 12.67
N SER A 113 6.58 2.21 12.58
CA SER A 113 7.10 2.98 13.70
C SER A 113 6.11 4.06 14.16
N SER A 114 5.51 4.81 13.22
CA SER A 114 4.49 5.82 13.56
C SER A 114 3.22 5.21 14.18
N LEU A 115 2.80 4.01 13.75
CA LEU A 115 1.69 3.30 14.37
C LEU A 115 2.02 2.88 15.81
N ARG A 116 3.23 2.38 16.06
CA ARG A 116 3.71 2.04 17.41
C ARG A 116 3.74 3.26 18.33
N GLU A 117 4.24 4.39 17.84
CA GLU A 117 4.30 5.65 18.60
C GLU A 117 2.93 6.13 19.08
N ILE A 118 1.87 5.88 18.31
CA ILE A 118 0.49 6.25 18.68
C ILE A 118 -0.25 5.13 19.43
N GLY A 119 0.47 4.07 19.83
CA GLY A 119 0.01 3.03 20.74
C GLY A 119 -0.51 1.75 20.09
N PHE A 120 -0.31 1.54 18.78
CA PHE A 120 -0.61 0.25 18.16
C PHE A 120 0.46 -0.79 18.47
N LYS A 121 0.03 -2.04 18.57
CA LYS A 121 0.88 -3.22 18.65
C LYS A 121 0.66 -4.07 17.40
N ARG A 122 1.75 -4.49 16.77
CA ARG A 122 1.70 -5.45 15.65
C ARG A 122 1.29 -6.82 16.19
N THR A 123 0.48 -7.55 15.43
CA THR A 123 0.13 -8.95 15.77
C THR A 123 1.25 -9.91 15.37
N ASP A 124 1.30 -11.08 16.01
CA ASP A 124 2.25 -12.14 15.66
C ASP A 124 1.77 -13.02 14.50
N VAL A 125 0.47 -12.97 14.16
CA VAL A 125 -0.15 -13.77 13.10
C VAL A 125 0.17 -13.21 11.72
N ASP A 126 0.08 -11.90 11.55
CA ASP A 126 0.38 -11.21 10.30
C ASP A 126 1.05 -9.86 10.59
N LEU A 127 2.18 -9.63 9.93
CA LEU A 127 3.00 -8.42 10.07
C LEU A 127 2.27 -7.15 9.59
N CYS A 128 1.23 -7.31 8.78
CA CYS A 128 0.41 -6.22 8.28
C CYS A 128 -0.75 -5.84 9.19
N VAL A 129 -0.96 -6.56 10.31
CA VAL A 129 -2.09 -6.31 11.21
C VAL A 129 -1.61 -5.67 12.51
N PHE A 130 -2.28 -4.59 12.90
CA PHE A 130 -1.99 -3.79 14.07
C PHE A 130 -3.25 -3.63 14.92
N LEU A 131 -3.10 -3.78 16.24
CA LEU A 131 -4.17 -3.66 17.21
C LEU A 131 -3.81 -2.57 18.23
N LYS A 132 -4.77 -1.69 18.52
CA LYS A 132 -4.75 -0.80 19.67
C LYS A 132 -6.02 -1.03 20.47
N GLU A 133 -5.86 -1.49 21.71
CA GLU A 133 -6.98 -1.77 22.61
C GLU A 133 -6.82 -0.97 23.89
N GLU A 134 -7.87 -0.23 24.22
CA GLU A 134 -8.03 0.51 25.47
C GLU A 134 -9.40 0.14 26.07
N TRP A 135 -9.64 0.46 27.34
CA TRP A 135 -10.76 -0.11 28.12
C TRP A 135 -12.14 -0.06 27.45
N LYS A 136 -12.44 0.97 26.66
CA LYS A 136 -13.74 1.15 25.99
C LYS A 136 -13.69 1.12 24.46
N PHE A 137 -12.51 0.96 23.86
CA PHE A 137 -12.42 0.96 22.42
C PHE A 137 -11.29 0.08 21.90
N LYS A 138 -11.55 -0.50 20.74
CA LYS A 138 -10.60 -1.31 19.98
C LYS A 138 -10.44 -0.70 18.60
N ILE A 139 -9.19 -0.60 18.14
CA ILE A 139 -8.86 -0.16 16.79
C ILE A 139 -7.99 -1.23 16.16
N ILE A 140 -8.35 -1.69 14.97
CA ILE A 140 -7.55 -2.62 14.19
C ILE A 140 -7.20 -1.95 12.87
N THR A 141 -5.96 -2.09 12.44
CA THR A 141 -5.50 -1.60 11.15
C THR A 141 -4.81 -2.70 10.36
N VAL A 142 -5.17 -2.83 9.10
CA VAL A 142 -4.53 -3.75 8.14
C VAL A 142 -3.85 -2.91 7.06
N ILE A 143 -2.57 -3.17 6.83
CA ILE A 143 -1.74 -2.45 5.86
C ILE A 143 -1.53 -3.33 4.63
N HIS A 144 -1.93 -2.84 3.46
CA HIS A 144 -1.62 -3.46 2.17
C HIS A 144 -0.95 -2.45 1.25
N VAL A 145 0.38 -2.45 1.22
CA VAL A 145 1.19 -1.55 0.38
C VAL A 145 0.81 -0.08 0.63
N ASP A 146 0.01 0.52 -0.26
CA ASP A 146 -0.42 1.91 -0.19
C ASP A 146 -1.79 2.06 0.52
N ASP A 147 -2.58 0.98 0.61
CA ASP A 147 -3.90 0.94 1.25
C ASP A 147 -3.82 0.61 2.73
N LEU A 148 -4.58 1.34 3.56
CA LEU A 148 -4.80 1.02 4.97
C LEU A 148 -6.29 0.88 5.24
N LEU A 149 -6.69 -0.30 5.72
CA LEU A 149 -8.00 -0.49 6.33
C LEU A 149 -7.90 -0.18 7.82
N ILE A 150 -8.77 0.68 8.32
CA ILE A 150 -8.84 1.05 9.74
C ILE A 150 -10.25 0.76 10.24
N SER A 151 -10.36 -0.07 11.27
CA SER A 151 -11.63 -0.37 11.91
C SER A 151 -11.64 -0.07 13.40
N SER A 152 -12.83 0.20 13.93
CA SER A 152 -13.06 0.39 15.35
C SER A 152 -14.53 0.25 15.72
N ASN A 153 -14.81 -0.13 16.96
CA ASN A 153 -16.14 0.03 17.57
C ASN A 153 -16.47 1.48 17.94
N ASN A 154 -15.53 2.42 17.81
CA ASN A 154 -15.71 3.83 18.14
C ASN A 154 -15.33 4.73 16.96
N ILE A 155 -16.34 5.30 16.29
CA ILE A 155 -16.15 6.14 15.10
C ILE A 155 -15.32 7.39 15.37
N THR A 156 -15.42 7.96 16.58
CA THR A 156 -14.63 9.14 16.98
C THR A 156 -13.14 8.77 17.07
N LYS A 157 -12.81 7.62 17.68
CA LYS A 157 -11.43 7.14 17.78
C LYS A 157 -10.85 6.69 16.44
N LEU A 158 -11.67 6.12 15.57
CA LEU A 158 -11.31 5.84 14.19
C LEU A 158 -10.93 7.13 13.46
N ASN A 159 -11.79 8.16 13.49
CA ASN A 159 -11.54 9.43 12.80
C ASN A 159 -10.36 10.20 13.40
N GLU A 160 -10.15 10.12 14.71
CA GLU A 160 -8.96 10.66 15.38
C GLU A 160 -7.68 9.99 14.85
N THR A 161 -7.67 8.66 14.75
CA THR A 161 -6.54 7.90 14.20
C THR A 161 -6.25 8.29 12.75
N LYS A 162 -7.27 8.37 11.89
CA LYS A 162 -7.12 8.86 10.50
C LYS A 162 -6.52 10.26 10.45
N ARG A 163 -6.95 11.16 11.35
CA ARG A 163 -6.42 12.53 11.41
C ARG A 163 -4.94 12.53 11.80
N ILE A 164 -4.55 11.75 12.81
CA ILE A 164 -3.15 11.64 13.23
C ILE A 164 -2.29 11.12 12.07
N LEU A 165 -2.72 10.05 11.39
CA LEU A 165 -1.99 9.49 10.25
C LEU A 165 -1.88 10.49 9.09
N ARG A 166 -2.95 11.23 8.76
CA ARG A 166 -2.92 12.30 7.73
C ARG A 166 -2.03 13.49 8.09
N ASN A 167 -1.76 13.72 9.37
CA ASN A 167 -0.83 14.76 9.79
C ASN A 167 0.63 14.31 9.62
N SER A 168 0.90 13.01 9.81
CA SER A 168 2.24 12.42 9.64
C SER A 168 2.56 12.07 8.18
N PHE A 169 1.54 11.75 7.39
CA PHE A 169 1.68 11.23 6.04
C PHE A 169 0.68 11.88 5.07
N LYS A 170 1.08 12.01 3.81
CA LYS A 170 0.17 12.44 2.74
C LYS A 170 -0.76 11.28 2.39
N MET A 171 -1.96 11.29 2.97
CA MET A 171 -2.97 10.24 2.76
C MET A 171 -4.30 10.83 2.30
N LYS A 172 -4.99 10.10 1.43
CA LYS A 172 -6.38 10.35 1.04
C LYS A 172 -7.29 9.52 1.94
N ASP A 173 -8.38 10.12 2.38
CA ASP A 173 -9.40 9.42 3.14
C ASP A 173 -10.51 9.01 2.19
N LEU A 174 -10.69 7.70 2.01
CA LEU A 174 -11.69 7.13 1.12
C LEU A 174 -13.02 6.89 1.86
N GLY A 175 -13.07 7.15 3.18
CA GLY A 175 -14.26 6.97 3.99
C GLY A 175 -14.55 5.49 4.26
N PRO A 176 -15.83 5.09 4.39
CA PRO A 176 -16.22 3.69 4.47
C PRO A 176 -15.61 2.85 3.35
N VAL A 177 -15.18 1.64 3.68
CA VAL A 177 -14.58 0.74 2.68
C VAL A 177 -15.60 0.41 1.59
N HIS A 178 -15.20 0.62 0.34
CA HIS A 178 -16.00 0.33 -0.85
C HIS A 178 -15.24 -0.59 -1.82
N ASP A 179 -13.93 -0.46 -1.93
CA ASP A 179 -13.11 -1.28 -2.82
C ASP A 179 -11.76 -1.57 -2.15
N ILE A 180 -11.40 -2.85 -2.03
CA ILE A 180 -10.10 -3.25 -1.49
C ILE A 180 -9.52 -4.39 -2.31
N LEU A 181 -8.29 -4.21 -2.82
CA LEU A 181 -7.61 -5.18 -3.71
C LEU A 181 -8.46 -5.63 -4.92
N GLY A 182 -9.21 -4.71 -5.51
CA GLY A 182 -10.11 -5.02 -6.63
C GLY A 182 -11.35 -5.85 -6.23
N MET A 183 -11.58 -6.07 -4.93
CA MET A 183 -12.85 -6.60 -4.41
C MET A 183 -13.74 -5.44 -4.01
N HIS A 184 -14.93 -5.39 -4.60
CA HIS A 184 -15.99 -4.48 -4.21
C HIS A 184 -16.63 -4.95 -2.91
N VAL A 185 -16.73 -4.04 -1.95
CA VAL A 185 -17.25 -4.26 -0.60
C VAL A 185 -18.57 -3.51 -0.46
N SER A 186 -19.65 -4.25 -0.25
CA SER A 186 -20.98 -3.68 0.00
C SER A 186 -21.52 -4.14 1.35
N ARG A 187 -22.03 -3.19 2.14
CA ARG A 187 -22.68 -3.49 3.41
C ARG A 187 -24.17 -3.76 3.15
N LEU A 188 -24.67 -4.88 3.63
CA LEU A 188 -26.02 -5.38 3.43
C LEU A 188 -26.84 -5.21 4.70
N GLY A 189 -28.02 -4.61 4.55
CA GLY A 189 -29.03 -4.53 5.60
C GLY A 189 -28.59 -3.77 6.86
N GLN A 190 -29.40 -3.90 7.91
CA GLN A 190 -29.15 -3.26 9.22
C GLN A 190 -28.23 -4.09 10.13
N ASN A 191 -28.09 -5.39 9.85
CA ASN A 191 -27.21 -6.31 10.58
C ASN A 191 -25.72 -6.11 10.21
N GLY A 192 -25.43 -5.27 9.23
CA GLY A 192 -24.06 -4.90 8.89
C GLY A 192 -23.27 -5.98 8.14
N ALA A 193 -23.95 -7.01 7.60
CA ALA A 193 -23.34 -8.05 6.79
C ALA A 193 -22.55 -7.44 5.61
N ILE A 194 -21.47 -8.08 5.18
CA ILE A 194 -20.66 -7.60 4.05
C ILE A 194 -20.73 -8.60 2.91
N LYS A 195 -20.97 -8.10 1.70
CA LYS A 195 -20.81 -8.84 0.44
C LYS A 195 -19.55 -8.37 -0.27
N LEU A 196 -18.72 -9.33 -0.62
CA LEU A 196 -17.53 -9.16 -1.45
C LEU A 196 -17.79 -9.69 -2.86
N ASN A 197 -17.41 -8.95 -3.89
CA ASN A 197 -17.43 -9.44 -5.27
C ASN A 197 -16.31 -8.80 -6.09
N GLN A 198 -15.95 -9.40 -7.22
CA GLN A 198 -14.96 -8.88 -8.16
C GLN A 198 -15.56 -8.68 -9.55
N GLN A 199 -16.85 -8.30 -9.61
CA GLN A 199 -17.61 -8.13 -10.86
C GLN A 199 -16.82 -7.25 -11.86
N LYS A 200 -16.34 -6.09 -11.39
CA LYS A 200 -15.58 -5.14 -12.22
C LYS A 200 -14.33 -5.76 -12.85
N TYR A 201 -13.59 -6.59 -12.10
CA TYR A 201 -12.40 -7.26 -12.65
C TYR A 201 -12.77 -8.23 -13.78
N ILE A 202 -13.87 -8.96 -13.62
CA ILE A 202 -14.39 -9.87 -14.65
C ILE A 202 -14.87 -9.07 -15.87
N ASP A 203 -15.61 -8.00 -15.66
CA ASP A 203 -16.10 -7.14 -16.74
C ASP A 203 -14.94 -6.52 -17.53
N ASP A 204 -13.92 -5.99 -16.83
CA ASP A 204 -12.69 -5.43 -17.43
C ASP A 204 -11.91 -6.51 -18.22
N LEU A 205 -11.90 -7.76 -17.73
CA LEU A 205 -11.26 -8.88 -18.42
C LEU A 205 -12.03 -9.28 -19.69
N ILE A 206 -13.36 -9.32 -19.64
CA ILE A 206 -14.23 -9.61 -20.78
C ILE A 206 -14.00 -8.57 -21.88
N LEU A 207 -13.98 -7.28 -21.52
CA LEU A 207 -13.68 -6.17 -22.43
C LEU A 207 -12.29 -6.31 -23.05
N LYS A 208 -11.27 -6.57 -22.23
CA LYS A 208 -9.88 -6.70 -22.68
C LYS A 208 -9.67 -7.87 -23.64
N LEU A 209 -10.44 -8.95 -23.47
CA LEU A 209 -10.37 -10.14 -24.31
C LEU A 209 -11.37 -10.12 -25.48
N GLU A 210 -12.14 -9.04 -25.65
CA GLU A 210 -13.18 -8.89 -26.67
C GLU A 210 -14.23 -10.01 -26.61
N LEU A 211 -14.59 -10.45 -25.40
CA LEU A 211 -15.48 -11.58 -25.13
C LEU A 211 -16.92 -11.16 -24.80
N GLU A 212 -17.33 -9.92 -25.10
CA GLU A 212 -18.66 -9.39 -24.72
C GLU A 212 -19.83 -10.18 -25.34
N GLY A 213 -19.58 -10.84 -26.48
CA GLY A 213 -20.55 -11.72 -27.16
C GLY A 213 -20.41 -13.21 -26.83
N ALA A 214 -19.51 -13.60 -25.93
CA ALA A 214 -19.31 -14.99 -25.55
C ALA A 214 -20.53 -15.53 -24.79
N LYS A 215 -20.87 -16.80 -25.01
CA LYS A 215 -21.98 -17.44 -24.29
C LYS A 215 -21.62 -17.56 -22.79
N PRO A 216 -22.51 -17.12 -21.87
CA PRO A 216 -22.25 -17.28 -20.45
C PRO A 216 -22.21 -18.77 -20.09
N VAL A 217 -21.29 -19.12 -19.19
CA VAL A 217 -21.15 -20.45 -18.62
C VAL A 217 -21.17 -20.30 -17.10
N ASP A 218 -21.92 -21.14 -16.39
CA ASP A 218 -22.10 -21.03 -14.94
C ASP A 218 -20.80 -21.27 -14.16
N THR A 219 -19.80 -21.91 -14.77
CA THR A 219 -18.47 -22.12 -14.16
C THR A 219 -17.40 -21.96 -15.23
N PRO A 220 -16.54 -20.92 -15.15
CA PRO A 220 -15.47 -20.69 -16.12
C PRO A 220 -14.27 -21.63 -15.94
N LEU A 221 -14.31 -22.52 -14.94
CA LEU A 221 -13.32 -23.58 -14.75
C LEU A 221 -13.75 -24.81 -15.54
N GLU A 222 -12.86 -25.40 -16.34
CA GLU A 222 -13.11 -26.70 -16.96
C GLU A 222 -13.35 -27.77 -15.88
N ILE A 223 -14.59 -28.26 -15.81
CA ILE A 223 -14.91 -29.47 -15.08
C ILE A 223 -14.37 -30.63 -15.93
N ASN A 224 -13.10 -31.03 -15.72
CA ASN A 224 -12.39 -32.22 -16.24
C ASN A 224 -11.01 -31.99 -16.91
N SER A 225 -10.21 -31.01 -16.49
CA SER A 225 -8.79 -31.02 -16.87
C SER A 225 -8.04 -32.07 -16.01
N LYS A 226 -7.74 -33.23 -16.60
CA LYS A 226 -6.87 -34.27 -16.01
C LYS A 226 -5.39 -33.89 -16.08
#